data_AF-A0A2A5VW88-F1
#
_entry.id   AF-A0A2A5VW88-F1
#
_cell.length_a   1.000
_cell.length_b   1.000
_cell.length_c   1.000
_cell.angle_alpha   90.00
_cell.angle_beta   90.00
_cell.angle_gamma   90.00
#
_symmetry.space_group_name_H-M   'P 1'
#
loop_
_entity.id
_entity.type
_entity.pdbx_description
1 polymer ?
#
loop_
_entity_poly.entity_id
_entity_poly.type
_entity_poly.pdbx_seq_one_letter_code
_entity_poly.pdbx_strand_id
1 'polypeptide(L)'
;MKSILPLLLIGLPLLASALPIDIDFESWASSASEPQLKVLLNGEDGVAYYLRQSSDLSEWQLVWTDPVLGTGSEVSLDVPLEPFPEKQFFRMESAFERRARLFVENYRNQIRSGGPVALTINGVDLTSVIEITEDRQANQMVITANGIPNYRPTIIGFDVSSGWNAAINGGFQSLKFSAENEGANGQFNPNSIAEATEVFRIPLAPVYNASVTDTSLGTVGVAINGIPIYNPFEDPNETAAYGRIFSSCCGHPQRTGVYHYHKYPTCLRLLLGDSWKSEKEKCDELDDLIENNGHSPLLGFALDGWPVYGPVGRLSSDQGSKLLQSSYTGASDSAGNPSYVAGSGDLDECNGLISPTPEFPEGIYHYIMSIEADSDGKVLRYINPYFGYDVRNTLNKHGLLPTGWEADTAYADGLQNGFAVDGVFVPGTDSVDTFDAFIRSMQSVLSANGMSAVSSEFETMKIQYPFTIRQYRGDIATNTGGTDGGTGNENEGGADGDAGILSVSPSGANGNTVTEITISLDPNVTPPLPPSQINPTSVRIGSYVLQSVSRSNTTLTGTLSLPSLSTGSTEAIEVTFPRPTGESLVYRLTDAFSLIN
;
A
#
# COMPACT_ATOMS: atom_id res chain seq x y z
N MET A 1 -11.29 6.51 -38.19
CA MET A 1 -10.20 7.36 -37.66
C MET A 1 -10.79 8.44 -36.77
N LYS A 2 -10.72 8.23 -35.45
CA LYS A 2 -10.46 9.22 -34.40
C LYS A 2 -10.40 8.43 -33.10
N SER A 3 -9.21 8.40 -32.49
CA SER A 3 -8.90 7.58 -31.34
C SER A 3 -9.61 8.16 -30.11
N ILE A 4 -10.09 7.27 -29.25
CA ILE A 4 -10.61 7.61 -27.93
C ILE A 4 -9.41 7.41 -26.99
N LEU A 5 -8.91 8.51 -26.43
CA LEU A 5 -7.98 8.51 -25.31
C LEU A 5 -8.83 8.80 -24.05
N PRO A 6 -8.78 8.00 -22.98
CA PRO A 6 -9.44 8.35 -21.73
C PRO A 6 -8.69 9.52 -21.11
N LEU A 7 -9.32 10.69 -21.15
CA LEU A 7 -8.87 11.86 -20.39
C LEU A 7 -9.34 11.65 -18.95
N LEU A 8 -8.39 11.36 -18.07
CA LEU A 8 -8.49 11.36 -16.61
C LEU A 8 -9.20 12.65 -16.17
N LEU A 9 -10.45 12.57 -15.71
CA LEU A 9 -11.13 13.72 -15.13
C LEU A 9 -10.60 13.91 -13.70
N ILE A 10 -9.41 14.52 -13.62
CA ILE A 10 -9.03 15.38 -12.50
C ILE A 10 -9.95 16.60 -12.61
N GLY A 11 -11.18 16.39 -12.18
CA GLY A 11 -12.13 17.45 -11.89
C GLY A 11 -12.26 17.50 -10.38
N LEU A 12 -11.39 18.27 -9.73
CA LEU A 12 -11.96 19.19 -8.75
C LEU A 12 -13.07 19.90 -9.53
N PRO A 13 -14.38 19.77 -9.19
CA PRO A 13 -15.11 21.00 -9.17
C PRO A 13 -14.34 21.80 -8.11
N LEU A 14 -13.39 22.63 -8.57
CA LEU A 14 -13.41 24.00 -8.12
C LEU A 14 -14.82 24.45 -8.49
N LEU A 15 -15.80 24.09 -7.65
CA LEU A 15 -16.95 24.94 -7.42
C LEU A 15 -16.29 26.28 -7.25
N ALA A 16 -16.53 27.14 -8.23
CA ALA A 16 -16.13 28.52 -8.20
C ALA A 16 -16.88 29.17 -7.02
N SER A 17 -16.38 28.92 -5.82
CA SER A 17 -16.67 29.64 -4.58
C SER A 17 -15.31 30.10 -4.09
N ALA A 18 -14.88 31.23 -4.68
CA ALA A 18 -13.79 32.11 -4.29
C ALA A 18 -12.39 31.49 -4.13
N LEU A 19 -11.38 32.11 -4.76
CA LEU A 19 -10.03 32.06 -4.20
C LEU A 19 -10.14 32.63 -2.76
N PRO A 20 -9.82 31.88 -1.69
CA PRO A 20 -10.17 32.29 -0.33
C PRO A 20 -9.23 33.35 0.24
N ILE A 21 -8.36 33.95 -0.58
CA ILE A 21 -7.30 34.85 -0.12
C ILE A 21 -7.15 35.99 -1.12
N ASP A 22 -7.38 37.22 -0.64
CA ASP A 22 -6.88 38.42 -1.30
C ASP A 22 -5.73 38.97 -0.44
N ILE A 23 -4.57 39.21 -1.05
CA ILE A 23 -3.42 39.76 -0.32
C ILE A 23 -3.36 41.23 -0.67
N ASP A 24 -3.82 42.06 0.27
CA ASP A 24 -3.74 43.50 0.12
C ASP A 24 -2.42 44.01 0.72
N PHE A 25 -1.60 44.63 -0.13
CA PHE A 25 -0.35 45.29 0.27
C PHE A 25 -0.60 46.76 0.67
N GLU A 26 -1.84 47.15 0.96
CA GLU A 26 -2.15 48.52 1.36
C GLU A 26 -1.39 48.92 2.64
N SER A 27 -0.47 49.86 2.41
CA SER A 27 0.42 50.53 3.36
C SER A 27 1.68 49.77 3.77
N TRP A 28 2.66 49.72 2.85
CA TRP A 28 4.05 50.06 3.22
C TRP A 28 4.09 51.50 3.78
N ALA A 29 3.49 51.73 4.94
CA ALA A 29 3.72 52.92 5.71
C ALA A 29 5.16 52.82 6.22
N SER A 30 6.02 53.71 5.72
CA SER A 30 7.44 53.85 6.08
C SER A 30 7.67 54.28 7.54
N SER A 31 6.79 53.89 8.47
CA SER A 31 6.76 54.32 9.86
C SER A 31 6.53 53.19 10.88
N ALA A 32 6.25 51.95 10.45
CA ALA A 32 6.35 50.80 11.35
C ALA A 32 7.81 50.34 11.41
N SER A 33 8.37 50.14 12.61
CA SER A 33 9.73 49.63 12.79
C SER A 33 9.94 48.22 12.27
N GLU A 34 8.86 47.52 11.87
CA GLU A 34 8.84 46.17 11.30
C GLU A 34 7.79 46.12 10.17
N PRO A 35 8.11 45.55 8.99
CA PRO A 35 7.13 45.34 7.92
C PRO A 35 6.06 44.34 8.36
N GLN A 36 4.79 44.59 7.98
CA GLN A 36 3.65 43.75 8.32
C GLN A 36 2.98 43.21 7.03
N LEU A 37 2.60 41.93 7.02
CA LEU A 37 1.79 41.32 5.96
C LEU A 37 0.33 41.24 6.41
N LYS A 38 -0.55 42.01 5.77
CA LYS A 38 -2.00 41.89 5.94
C LYS A 38 -2.55 40.82 4.99
N VAL A 39 -3.25 39.84 5.53
CA VAL A 39 -3.82 38.72 4.76
C VAL A 39 -5.34 38.76 4.89
N LEU A 40 -6.07 38.96 3.78
CA LEU A 40 -7.54 38.97 3.78
C LEU A 40 -8.07 37.57 3.53
N LEU A 41 -8.95 37.09 4.41
CA LEU A 41 -9.49 35.72 4.32
C LEU A 41 -10.95 35.71 3.91
N ASN A 42 -11.24 34.97 2.85
CA ASN A 42 -12.57 34.55 2.41
C ASN A 42 -12.68 33.01 2.53
N GLY A 43 -12.18 32.45 3.64
CA GLY A 43 -12.32 31.03 3.97
C GLY A 43 -13.74 30.70 4.45
N GLU A 44 -14.09 29.41 4.44
CA GLU A 44 -15.41 28.96 4.88
C GLU A 44 -15.58 29.08 6.41
N ASP A 45 -16.76 29.52 6.83
CA ASP A 45 -17.09 29.73 8.24
C ASP A 45 -16.79 28.50 9.11
N GLY A 46 -16.02 28.70 10.18
CA GLY A 46 -15.67 27.66 11.15
C GLY A 46 -14.52 26.74 10.75
N VAL A 47 -13.94 26.88 9.56
CA VAL A 47 -12.74 26.15 9.16
C VAL A 47 -11.49 26.84 9.70
N ALA A 48 -10.59 26.06 10.30
CA ALA A 48 -9.30 26.52 10.80
C ALA A 48 -8.26 26.54 9.67
N TYR A 49 -7.73 27.72 9.38
CA TYR A 49 -6.66 27.93 8.40
C TYR A 49 -5.35 28.32 9.08
N TYR A 50 -4.23 27.80 8.55
CA TYR A 50 -2.89 28.02 9.10
C TYR A 50 -2.01 28.73 8.07
N LEU A 51 -1.35 29.81 8.50
CA LEU A 51 -0.41 30.55 7.66
C LEU A 51 0.98 29.92 7.71
N ARG A 52 1.51 29.60 6.53
CA ARG A 52 2.85 29.06 6.35
C ARG A 52 3.68 29.92 5.41
N GLN A 53 4.99 29.89 5.61
CA GLN A 53 5.97 30.62 4.84
C GLN A 53 7.05 29.69 4.30
N SER A 54 7.59 30.03 3.14
CA SER A 54 8.71 29.36 2.51
C SER A 54 9.64 30.38 1.86
N SER A 55 10.95 30.14 1.91
CA SER A 55 11.95 30.92 1.17
C SER A 55 12.25 30.34 -0.22
N ASP A 56 12.00 29.04 -0.42
CA ASP A 56 12.48 28.27 -1.57
C ASP A 56 11.42 27.35 -2.21
N LEU A 57 10.18 27.39 -1.69
CA LEU A 57 9.03 26.56 -2.04
C LEU A 57 9.15 25.07 -1.65
N SER A 58 10.25 24.68 -1.00
CA SER A 58 10.50 23.30 -0.60
C SER A 58 10.06 23.04 0.85
N GLU A 59 10.41 23.94 1.77
CA GLU A 59 10.03 23.86 3.18
C GLU A 59 8.98 24.92 3.53
N TRP A 60 7.95 24.53 4.26
CA TRP A 60 6.82 25.40 4.61
C TRP A 60 6.63 25.50 6.12
N GLN A 61 7.25 26.50 6.74
CA GLN A 61 7.24 26.73 8.18
C GLN A 61 5.93 27.36 8.67
N LEU A 62 5.47 26.97 9.85
CA LEU A 62 4.31 27.57 10.49
C LEU A 62 4.71 28.92 11.10
N VAL A 63 4.12 30.01 10.59
CA VAL A 63 4.44 31.38 11.05
C VAL A 63 3.47 31.86 12.12
N TRP A 64 2.27 31.28 12.14
CA TRP A 64 1.21 31.68 13.05
C TRP A 64 0.53 30.45 13.65
N THR A 65 0.63 30.29 14.98
CA THR A 65 0.18 29.09 15.69
C THR A 65 -1.32 29.04 15.94
N ASP A 66 -1.95 30.21 16.10
CA ASP A 66 -3.39 30.30 16.36
C ASP A 66 -4.15 30.21 15.03
N PRO A 67 -4.97 29.18 14.79
CA PRO A 67 -5.66 29.07 13.51
C PRO A 67 -6.55 30.28 13.26
N VAL A 68 -6.55 30.75 12.01
CA VAL A 68 -7.54 31.74 11.60
C VAL A 68 -8.80 31.01 11.23
N LEU A 69 -9.85 31.23 12.02
CA LEU A 69 -11.16 30.69 11.71
C LEU A 69 -11.74 31.48 10.52
N GLY A 70 -12.22 30.78 9.49
CA GLY A 70 -13.11 31.40 8.53
C GLY A 70 -14.30 31.99 9.28
N THR A 71 -14.57 33.26 9.05
CA THR A 71 -15.70 34.00 9.67
C THR A 71 -16.58 34.67 8.61
N GLY A 72 -16.31 34.40 7.32
CA GLY A 72 -17.02 35.01 6.21
C GLY A 72 -16.79 36.52 6.13
N SER A 73 -15.79 36.99 6.88
CA SER A 73 -15.47 38.37 7.20
C SER A 73 -13.95 38.54 7.11
N GLU A 74 -13.51 39.76 6.79
CA GLU A 74 -12.09 40.10 6.70
C GLU A 74 -11.39 39.92 8.05
N VAL A 75 -10.40 39.03 8.12
CA VAL A 75 -9.43 38.98 9.22
C VAL A 75 -8.17 39.71 8.79
N SER A 76 -7.58 40.54 9.65
CA SER A 76 -6.28 41.17 9.43
C SER A 76 -5.28 40.48 10.34
N LEU A 77 -4.29 39.80 9.77
CA LEU A 77 -3.12 39.33 10.51
C LEU A 77 -2.02 40.37 10.38
N ASP A 78 -1.38 40.71 11.48
CA ASP A 78 -0.15 41.51 11.47
C ASP A 78 1.02 40.54 11.64
N VAL A 79 1.51 39.99 10.54
CA VAL A 79 2.66 39.08 10.58
C VAL A 79 3.94 39.91 10.62
N PRO A 80 4.73 39.86 11.70
CA PRO A 80 6.02 40.55 11.75
C PRO A 80 6.92 39.94 10.70
N LEU A 81 7.32 40.74 9.72
CA LEU A 81 8.33 40.35 8.76
C LEU A 81 9.67 40.83 9.31
N GLU A 82 10.43 39.94 9.96
CA GLU A 82 11.88 40.16 10.13
C GLU A 82 12.46 40.53 8.75
N PRO A 83 13.46 41.42 8.65
CA PRO A 83 13.96 41.89 7.37
C PRO A 83 14.55 40.72 6.56
N PHE A 84 13.73 40.13 5.69
CA PHE A 84 14.12 39.00 4.86
C PHE A 84 15.03 39.48 3.73
N PRO A 85 16.29 39.01 3.64
CA PRO A 85 17.17 39.35 2.52
C PRO A 85 16.77 38.67 1.20
N GLU A 86 15.79 37.75 1.23
CA GLU A 86 15.40 36.87 0.12
C GLU A 86 13.88 36.85 -0.09
N LYS A 87 13.44 36.40 -1.28
CA LYS A 87 12.02 36.27 -1.63
C LYS A 87 11.31 35.35 -0.62
N GLN A 88 10.12 35.75 -0.19
CA GLN A 88 9.27 34.96 0.70
C GLN A 88 7.98 34.59 -0.02
N PHE A 89 7.56 33.35 0.17
CA PHE A 89 6.29 32.81 -0.31
C PHE A 89 5.42 32.50 0.89
N PHE A 90 4.14 32.83 0.79
CA PHE A 90 3.16 32.57 1.84
C PHE A 90 2.04 31.71 1.27
N ARG A 91 1.53 30.81 2.10
CA ARG A 91 0.34 30.03 1.79
C ARG A 91 -0.51 29.92 3.03
N MET A 92 -1.81 29.82 2.83
CA MET A 92 -2.73 29.50 3.90
C MET A 92 -3.53 28.28 3.50
N GLU A 93 -3.67 27.33 4.41
CA GLU A 93 -4.33 26.07 4.14
C GLU A 93 -4.99 25.51 5.40
N SER A 94 -6.14 24.86 5.24
CA SER A 94 -6.75 24.03 6.27
C SER A 94 -5.96 22.72 6.46
N ALA A 95 -6.27 21.97 7.53
CA ALA A 95 -5.65 20.66 7.76
C ALA A 95 -5.96 19.68 6.60
N PHE A 96 -7.18 19.71 6.05
CA PHE A 96 -7.57 18.94 4.88
C PHE A 96 -6.79 19.37 3.64
N GLU A 97 -6.81 20.67 3.31
CA GLU A 97 -6.15 21.21 2.12
C GLU A 97 -4.66 20.87 2.11
N ARG A 98 -3.99 20.98 3.27
CA ARG A 98 -2.58 20.60 3.41
C ARG A 98 -2.35 19.12 3.11
N ARG A 99 -3.08 18.21 3.75
CA ARG A 99 -2.90 16.75 3.57
C ARG A 99 -3.24 16.32 2.15
N ALA A 100 -4.36 16.79 1.62
CA ALA A 100 -4.81 16.51 0.25
C ALA A 100 -3.79 17.01 -0.76
N ARG A 101 -3.27 18.23 -0.57
CA ARG A 101 -2.20 18.77 -1.42
C ARG A 101 -0.94 17.91 -1.35
N LEU A 102 -0.45 17.57 -0.15
CA LEU A 102 0.75 16.76 0.00
C LEU A 102 0.59 15.40 -0.69
N PHE A 103 -0.57 14.77 -0.58
CA PHE A 103 -0.88 13.54 -1.30
C PHE A 103 -0.83 13.77 -2.82
N VAL A 104 -1.54 14.77 -3.33
CA VAL A 104 -1.64 15.07 -4.77
C VAL A 104 -0.31 15.50 -5.38
N GLU A 105 0.48 16.32 -4.69
CA GLU A 105 1.79 16.77 -5.14
C GLU A 105 2.78 15.59 -5.22
N ASN A 106 2.80 14.73 -4.21
CA ASN A 106 3.64 13.53 -4.21
C ASN A 106 3.22 12.52 -5.28
N TYR A 107 1.91 12.30 -5.48
CA TYR A 107 1.40 11.50 -6.60
C TYR A 107 1.80 12.09 -7.96
N ARG A 108 1.69 13.40 -8.14
CA ARG A 108 2.12 14.10 -9.37
C ARG A 108 3.61 13.96 -9.62
N ASN A 109 4.43 14.06 -8.57
CA ASN A 109 5.87 13.83 -8.67
C ASN A 109 6.15 12.40 -9.13
N GLN A 110 5.48 11.42 -8.52
CA GLN A 110 5.62 10.00 -8.88
C GLN A 110 5.34 9.73 -10.37
N ILE A 111 4.39 10.43 -10.99
CA ILE A 111 4.01 10.20 -12.40
C ILE A 111 4.70 11.16 -13.38
N ARG A 112 5.57 12.07 -12.91
CA ARG A 112 6.15 13.17 -13.70
C ARG A 112 6.92 12.71 -14.94
N SER A 113 7.45 11.48 -14.94
CA SER A 113 8.30 10.93 -16.00
C SER A 113 7.68 9.76 -16.78
N GLY A 114 6.36 9.49 -16.65
CA GLY A 114 5.76 8.32 -17.29
C GLY A 114 4.24 8.16 -17.22
N GLY A 115 3.53 9.01 -16.48
CA GLY A 115 2.08 8.91 -16.31
C GLY A 115 1.62 7.65 -15.56
N PRO A 116 0.32 7.52 -15.23
CA PRO A 116 -0.22 6.25 -14.77
C PRO A 116 -0.19 5.23 -15.92
N VAL A 117 0.32 4.03 -15.65
CA VAL A 117 0.36 2.93 -16.61
C VAL A 117 -1.03 2.30 -16.73
N ALA A 118 -1.49 2.09 -17.97
CA ALA A 118 -2.64 1.23 -18.23
C ALA A 118 -2.22 -0.24 -18.11
N LEU A 119 -2.88 -0.99 -17.23
CA LEU A 119 -2.65 -2.40 -17.00
C LEU A 119 -3.72 -3.22 -17.69
N THR A 120 -3.30 -4.16 -18.52
CA THR A 120 -4.20 -5.15 -19.09
C THR A 120 -4.32 -6.32 -18.10
N ILE A 121 -5.41 -6.32 -17.34
CA ILE A 121 -5.70 -7.33 -16.32
C ILE A 121 -6.80 -8.23 -16.86
N ASN A 122 -6.49 -9.51 -17.06
CA ASN A 122 -7.42 -10.51 -17.61
C ASN A 122 -8.09 -10.05 -18.93
N GLY A 123 -7.36 -9.30 -19.76
CA GLY A 123 -7.81 -8.77 -21.04
C GLY A 123 -8.59 -7.45 -20.98
N VAL A 124 -8.70 -6.84 -19.79
CA VAL A 124 -9.34 -5.53 -19.58
C VAL A 124 -8.28 -4.49 -19.25
N ASP A 125 -8.28 -3.37 -19.98
CA ASP A 125 -7.38 -2.26 -19.70
C ASP A 125 -7.93 -1.40 -18.57
N LEU A 126 -7.18 -1.31 -17.47
CA LEU A 126 -7.50 -0.55 -16.27
C LEU A 126 -6.39 0.46 -15.96
N THR A 127 -6.75 1.54 -15.29
CA THR A 127 -5.81 2.56 -14.81
C THR A 127 -6.12 2.90 -13.36
N SER A 128 -5.11 3.33 -12.61
CA SER A 128 -5.29 3.85 -11.26
C SER A 128 -6.23 5.05 -11.23
N VAL A 129 -7.23 5.00 -10.35
CA VAL A 129 -8.19 6.08 -10.08
C VAL A 129 -8.20 6.34 -8.58
N ILE A 130 -8.03 7.61 -8.20
CA ILE A 130 -8.01 8.07 -6.81
C ILE A 130 -8.89 9.32 -6.69
N GLU A 131 -9.79 9.32 -5.73
CA GLU A 131 -10.62 10.44 -5.33
C GLU A 131 -10.27 10.84 -3.88
N ILE A 132 -10.20 12.14 -3.60
CA ILE A 132 -9.96 12.66 -2.26
C ILE A 132 -11.06 13.64 -1.90
N THR A 133 -11.73 13.40 -0.78
CA THR A 133 -12.81 14.23 -0.25
C THR A 133 -12.59 14.54 1.22
N GLU A 134 -13.31 15.54 1.74
CA GLU A 134 -13.28 15.92 3.14
C GLU A 134 -14.55 15.43 3.85
N ASP A 135 -14.40 14.67 4.93
CA ASP A 135 -15.49 14.39 5.86
C ASP A 135 -15.37 15.34 7.05
N ARG A 136 -16.10 16.46 6.96
CA ARG A 136 -16.05 17.55 7.94
C ARG A 136 -16.65 17.18 9.29
N GLN A 137 -17.63 16.28 9.30
CA GLN A 137 -18.27 15.85 10.55
C GLN A 137 -17.32 14.99 11.36
N ALA A 138 -16.56 14.12 10.69
CA ALA A 138 -15.60 13.24 11.31
C ALA A 138 -14.19 13.85 11.42
N ASN A 139 -13.96 15.05 10.88
CA ASN A 139 -12.65 15.72 10.79
C ASN A 139 -11.59 14.82 10.10
N GLN A 140 -11.94 14.29 8.93
CA GLN A 140 -11.16 13.30 8.18
C GLN A 140 -10.95 13.70 6.72
N MET A 141 -9.80 13.31 6.17
CA MET A 141 -9.59 13.18 4.73
C MET A 141 -10.02 11.77 4.32
N VAL A 142 -10.91 11.66 3.34
CA VAL A 142 -11.36 10.37 2.79
C VAL A 142 -10.71 10.18 1.43
N ILE A 143 -9.94 9.11 1.28
CA ILE A 143 -9.30 8.71 0.03
C ILE A 143 -10.02 7.47 -0.48
N THR A 144 -10.55 7.53 -1.71
CA THR A 144 -11.15 6.38 -2.39
C THR A 144 -10.28 6.01 -3.57
N ALA A 145 -9.81 4.77 -3.65
CA ALA A 145 -8.96 4.27 -4.73
C ALA A 145 -9.52 2.99 -5.35
N ASN A 146 -9.20 2.72 -6.62
CA ASN A 146 -9.69 1.54 -7.32
C ASN A 146 -8.78 0.28 -7.20
N GLY A 147 -7.75 0.33 -6.35
CA GLY A 147 -6.82 -0.80 -6.12
C GLY A 147 -5.84 -1.11 -7.26
N ILE A 148 -5.87 -0.35 -8.36
CA ILE A 148 -5.01 -0.57 -9.53
C ILE A 148 -3.70 0.22 -9.37
N PRO A 149 -2.52 -0.45 -9.37
CA PRO A 149 -1.25 0.25 -9.29
C PRO A 149 -1.01 1.07 -10.55
N ASN A 150 -0.31 2.19 -10.41
CA ASN A 150 0.00 3.11 -11.50
C ASN A 150 1.32 2.81 -12.23
N TYR A 151 1.89 1.63 -12.00
CA TYR A 151 3.07 1.05 -12.66
C TYR A 151 2.74 -0.39 -13.04
N ARG A 152 3.56 -1.00 -13.91
CA ARG A 152 3.44 -2.42 -14.26
C ARG A 152 4.18 -3.28 -13.21
N PRO A 153 3.49 -4.04 -12.35
CA PRO A 153 4.16 -4.94 -11.41
C PRO A 153 4.84 -6.05 -12.21
N THR A 154 6.11 -6.28 -11.94
CA THR A 154 6.86 -7.36 -12.61
C THR A 154 7.54 -8.29 -11.61
N ILE A 155 7.75 -9.54 -11.99
CA ILE A 155 8.60 -10.48 -11.24
C ILE A 155 9.59 -11.06 -12.24
N ILE A 156 10.90 -10.93 -11.98
CA ILE A 156 11.96 -11.34 -12.91
C ILE A 156 11.84 -10.65 -14.29
N GLY A 157 11.17 -9.49 -14.36
CA GLY A 157 10.90 -8.77 -15.61
C GLY A 157 9.69 -9.25 -16.41
N PHE A 158 8.92 -10.24 -15.92
CA PHE A 158 7.62 -10.60 -16.49
C PHE A 158 6.51 -9.76 -15.87
N ASP A 159 5.52 -9.36 -16.66
CA ASP A 159 4.29 -8.72 -16.15
C ASP A 159 3.45 -9.70 -15.34
N VAL A 160 3.11 -9.31 -14.11
CA VAL A 160 2.33 -10.14 -13.18
C VAL A 160 0.99 -9.53 -12.80
N SER A 161 0.53 -8.53 -13.54
CA SER A 161 -0.76 -7.87 -13.30
C SER A 161 -1.93 -8.86 -13.32
N SER A 162 -1.87 -9.85 -14.23
CA SER A 162 -2.85 -10.94 -14.34
C SER A 162 -2.45 -12.20 -13.55
N GLY A 163 -1.51 -12.07 -12.61
CA GLY A 163 -1.02 -13.14 -11.75
C GLY A 163 0.24 -13.85 -12.27
N TRP A 164 1.04 -14.37 -11.33
CA TRP A 164 2.32 -15.04 -11.63
C TRP A 164 2.17 -16.38 -12.37
N ASN A 165 1.01 -17.03 -12.29
CA ASN A 165 0.79 -18.34 -12.92
C ASN A 165 0.16 -18.26 -14.32
N ALA A 166 0.24 -17.11 -14.99
CA ALA A 166 -0.16 -16.99 -16.39
C ALA A 166 0.78 -17.80 -17.30
N ALA A 167 0.25 -18.34 -18.41
CA ALA A 167 0.98 -19.20 -19.36
C ALA A 167 2.19 -18.51 -20.03
N ILE A 168 2.23 -17.18 -20.02
CA ILE A 168 3.31 -16.36 -20.59
C ILE A 168 4.61 -16.42 -19.77
N ASN A 169 4.57 -16.90 -18.53
CA ASN A 169 5.74 -16.94 -17.63
C ASN A 169 6.61 -18.19 -17.85
N GLY A 170 6.52 -18.83 -19.01
CA GLY A 170 7.43 -19.88 -19.50
C GLY A 170 7.58 -21.14 -18.66
N GLY A 171 6.79 -21.32 -17.59
CA GLY A 171 6.93 -22.46 -16.66
C GLY A 171 7.65 -22.14 -15.35
N PHE A 172 7.95 -20.87 -15.04
CA PHE A 172 8.47 -20.46 -13.71
C PHE A 172 7.48 -20.65 -12.55
N GLN A 173 6.29 -21.20 -12.82
CA GLN A 173 5.26 -21.53 -11.84
C GLN A 173 5.70 -22.57 -10.82
N SER A 174 6.84 -23.24 -11.02
CA SER A 174 7.43 -24.22 -10.10
C SER A 174 8.74 -23.76 -9.45
N LEU A 175 9.30 -22.62 -9.88
CA LEU A 175 10.63 -22.16 -9.46
C LEU A 175 10.56 -21.41 -8.13
N LYS A 176 11.17 -21.96 -7.09
CA LYS A 176 11.31 -21.29 -5.80
C LYS A 176 12.32 -20.15 -5.89
N PHE A 177 12.05 -19.01 -5.25
CA PHE A 177 13.05 -17.95 -5.13
C PHE A 177 14.18 -18.34 -4.18
N SER A 178 13.87 -18.96 -3.03
CA SER A 178 14.84 -19.43 -2.03
C SER A 178 14.54 -20.84 -1.51
N ALA A 179 15.52 -21.44 -0.82
CA ALA A 179 15.37 -22.70 -0.09
C ALA A 179 14.67 -22.52 1.27
N GLU A 180 14.71 -21.31 1.84
CA GLU A 180 14.28 -20.94 3.19
C GLU A 180 12.92 -20.22 3.19
N ASN A 181 11.97 -20.66 2.38
CA ASN A 181 10.56 -20.22 2.49
C ASN A 181 9.85 -20.91 3.67
N GLU A 182 10.48 -20.90 4.86
CA GLU A 182 10.13 -21.60 6.11
C GLU A 182 8.63 -21.72 6.45
N GLY A 183 7.92 -22.67 5.83
CA GLY A 183 6.65 -23.18 6.36
C GLY A 183 5.35 -22.53 5.86
N ALA A 184 5.38 -21.45 5.07
CA ALA A 184 4.33 -21.30 4.06
C ALA A 184 4.61 -22.38 3.00
N ASN A 185 3.62 -23.10 2.49
CA ASN A 185 3.83 -24.18 1.50
C ASN A 185 4.37 -23.71 0.14
N GLY A 186 5.21 -22.66 0.07
CA GLY A 186 5.85 -22.15 -1.15
C GLY A 186 4.85 -21.91 -2.27
N GLN A 187 3.57 -21.70 -1.93
CA GLN A 187 2.55 -21.43 -2.91
C GLN A 187 2.81 -20.01 -3.38
N PHE A 188 3.38 -19.93 -4.58
CA PHE A 188 3.47 -18.73 -5.40
C PHE A 188 2.19 -17.94 -5.23
N ASN A 189 2.27 -16.62 -5.12
CA ASN A 189 1.07 -15.81 -5.16
C ASN A 189 0.47 -15.94 -6.57
N PRO A 190 -0.57 -16.77 -6.77
CA PRO A 190 -1.13 -17.00 -8.09
C PRO A 190 -2.12 -15.88 -8.45
N ASN A 191 -2.39 -14.97 -7.51
CA ASN A 191 -3.51 -14.07 -7.57
C ASN A 191 -3.23 -13.01 -8.64
N SER A 192 -4.28 -12.68 -9.38
CA SER A 192 -4.28 -11.51 -10.26
C SER A 192 -4.74 -10.29 -9.47
N ILE A 193 -4.28 -9.11 -9.89
CA ILE A 193 -4.85 -7.85 -9.42
C ILE A 193 -6.32 -7.80 -9.84
N ALA A 194 -7.18 -7.27 -8.97
CA ALA A 194 -8.57 -6.99 -9.30
C ALA A 194 -8.87 -5.53 -8.95
N GLU A 195 -9.76 -4.91 -9.74
CA GLU A 195 -10.32 -3.62 -9.37
C GLU A 195 -11.18 -3.79 -8.11
N ALA A 196 -10.97 -2.93 -7.12
CA ALA A 196 -11.68 -2.93 -5.85
C ALA A 196 -11.93 -1.48 -5.41
N THR A 197 -12.99 -1.21 -4.65
CA THR A 197 -13.21 0.14 -4.08
C THR A 197 -12.62 0.18 -2.68
N GLU A 198 -11.42 0.73 -2.57
CA GLU A 198 -10.69 0.91 -1.32
C GLU A 198 -10.98 2.30 -0.76
N VAL A 199 -11.49 2.37 0.48
CA VAL A 199 -11.83 3.64 1.15
C VAL A 199 -11.01 3.79 2.42
N PHE A 200 -10.17 4.82 2.47
CA PHE A 200 -9.32 5.13 3.61
C PHE A 200 -9.78 6.43 4.27
N ARG A 201 -9.99 6.37 5.59
CA ARG A 201 -10.40 7.51 6.41
C ARG A 201 -9.24 7.94 7.28
N ILE A 202 -8.65 9.09 6.95
CA ILE A 202 -7.43 9.59 7.56
C ILE A 202 -7.76 10.78 8.47
N PRO A 203 -7.61 10.66 9.81
CA PRO A 203 -7.79 11.77 10.73
C PRO A 203 -6.96 13.00 10.35
N LEU A 204 -7.59 14.19 10.34
CA LEU A 204 -6.89 15.45 10.05
C LEU A 204 -6.05 15.93 11.24
N ALA A 205 -6.46 15.57 12.45
CA ALA A 205 -5.81 15.88 13.73
C ALA A 205 -5.45 14.59 14.47
N PRO A 206 -4.34 13.92 14.11
CA PRO A 206 -3.92 12.68 14.74
C PRO A 206 -3.53 12.93 16.20
N VAL A 207 -3.86 11.98 17.06
CA VAL A 207 -3.57 12.03 18.50
C VAL A 207 -2.28 11.27 18.77
N TYR A 208 -1.41 11.80 19.62
CA TYR A 208 -0.23 11.08 20.10
C TYR A 208 -0.59 10.40 21.43
N ASN A 209 -0.84 9.10 21.39
CA ASN A 209 -1.22 8.32 22.57
C ASN A 209 0.03 7.90 23.37
N ALA A 210 -0.08 8.00 24.70
CA ALA A 210 0.97 7.54 25.61
C ALA A 210 1.15 6.01 25.59
N SER A 211 0.12 5.28 25.16
CA SER A 211 0.16 3.82 24.97
C SER A 211 -0.15 3.50 23.51
N VAL A 212 0.56 2.52 22.98
CA VAL A 212 0.39 2.04 21.60
C VAL A 212 -0.70 0.98 21.51
N THR A 213 -1.23 0.77 20.31
CA THR A 213 -2.20 -0.29 20.02
C THR A 213 -1.69 -1.16 18.89
N ASP A 214 -1.72 -2.49 19.02
CA ASP A 214 -1.37 -3.37 17.92
C ASP A 214 -2.28 -3.14 16.70
N THR A 215 -1.70 -3.19 15.51
CA THR A 215 -2.48 -3.18 14.27
C THR A 215 -3.27 -4.49 14.11
N SER A 216 -4.44 -4.44 13.49
CA SER A 216 -5.03 -5.65 12.91
C SER A 216 -4.21 -6.15 11.73
N LEU A 217 -4.45 -7.39 11.28
CA LEU A 217 -4.02 -7.82 9.95
C LEU A 217 -4.64 -6.92 8.87
N GLY A 218 -3.96 -6.84 7.73
CA GLY A 218 -4.43 -6.10 6.56
C GLY A 218 -4.03 -4.63 6.58
N THR A 219 -4.91 -3.78 6.04
CA THR A 219 -4.64 -2.36 5.79
C THR A 219 -4.33 -1.58 7.07
N VAL A 220 -3.18 -0.91 7.08
CA VAL A 220 -2.74 0.02 8.14
C VAL A 220 -2.48 1.44 7.65
N GLY A 221 -2.51 1.64 6.34
CA GLY A 221 -2.39 2.95 5.73
C GLY A 221 -2.66 2.91 4.23
N VAL A 222 -2.46 4.05 3.59
CA VAL A 222 -2.61 4.23 2.14
C VAL A 222 -1.39 4.96 1.59
N ALA A 223 -0.81 4.42 0.53
CA ALA A 223 0.27 5.05 -0.21
C ALA A 223 -0.26 6.16 -1.15
N ILE A 224 0.60 7.08 -1.59
CA ILE A 224 0.22 8.21 -2.46
C ILE A 224 -0.38 7.81 -3.81
N ASN A 225 -0.22 6.54 -4.21
CA ASN A 225 -0.80 5.97 -5.42
C ASN A 225 -2.11 5.22 -5.15
N GLY A 226 -2.70 5.38 -3.96
CA GLY A 226 -3.98 4.79 -3.58
C GLY A 226 -3.91 3.30 -3.23
N ILE A 227 -2.71 2.71 -3.23
CA ILE A 227 -2.50 1.31 -2.87
C ILE A 227 -2.45 1.17 -1.34
N PRO A 228 -3.17 0.19 -0.75
CA PRO A 228 -3.07 -0.13 0.67
C PRO A 228 -1.63 -0.42 1.12
N ILE A 229 -1.28 0.09 2.29
CA ILE A 229 -0.11 -0.34 3.06
C ILE A 229 -0.64 -1.34 4.09
N TYR A 230 -0.15 -2.57 4.05
CA TYR A 230 -0.51 -3.61 4.99
C TYR A 230 0.43 -3.63 6.19
N ASN A 231 -0.05 -4.24 7.27
CA ASN A 231 0.73 -4.48 8.47
C ASN A 231 1.88 -5.47 8.19
N PRO A 232 2.79 -5.75 9.15
CA PRO A 232 4.01 -6.51 8.86
C PRO A 232 3.79 -8.02 8.73
N PHE A 233 2.55 -8.48 8.92
CA PHE A 233 2.22 -9.89 9.11
C PHE A 233 1.39 -10.44 7.96
N GLU A 234 1.62 -11.72 7.68
CA GLU A 234 0.93 -12.50 6.65
C GLU A 234 -0.27 -13.25 7.20
N ASP A 235 -0.25 -13.52 8.50
CA ASP A 235 -1.21 -14.39 9.15
C ASP A 235 -1.33 -14.07 10.65
N PRO A 236 -2.37 -14.58 11.33
CA PRO A 236 -2.66 -14.28 12.73
C PRO A 236 -1.61 -14.81 13.71
N ASN A 237 -0.67 -15.66 13.27
CA ASN A 237 0.45 -16.09 14.09
C ASN A 237 1.64 -15.11 14.02
N GLU A 238 1.43 -13.92 13.44
CA GLU A 238 2.44 -12.88 13.28
C GLU A 238 3.63 -13.31 12.42
N THR A 239 3.44 -14.26 11.49
CA THR A 239 4.49 -14.59 10.50
C THR A 239 4.83 -13.34 9.69
N ALA A 240 6.09 -12.90 9.74
CA ALA A 240 6.55 -11.75 8.98
C ALA A 240 6.37 -11.95 7.47
N ALA A 241 5.92 -10.90 6.78
CA ALA A 241 5.80 -10.82 5.33
C ALA A 241 7.15 -10.80 4.57
N TYR A 242 8.24 -11.16 5.24
CA TYR A 242 9.58 -11.12 4.67
C TYR A 242 9.77 -12.10 3.51
N GLY A 243 9.30 -13.34 3.65
CA GLY A 243 9.59 -14.45 2.73
C GLY A 243 8.69 -14.57 1.48
N ARG A 244 7.73 -13.66 1.27
CA ARG A 244 6.88 -13.71 0.07
C ARG A 244 7.57 -13.21 -1.18
N ILE A 245 7.01 -13.62 -2.31
CA ILE A 245 7.42 -13.15 -3.62
C ILE A 245 6.66 -11.85 -3.88
N PHE A 246 7.41 -10.76 -3.92
CA PHE A 246 6.89 -9.44 -4.27
C PHE A 246 7.22 -9.13 -5.71
N SER A 247 6.37 -8.31 -6.33
CA SER A 247 6.74 -7.66 -7.59
C SER A 247 7.89 -6.67 -7.40
N SER A 248 8.38 -6.12 -8.51
CA SER A 248 9.46 -5.13 -8.64
C SER A 248 9.29 -3.88 -7.78
N CYS A 249 8.09 -3.67 -7.23
CA CYS A 249 7.74 -2.58 -6.34
C CYS A 249 7.50 -2.97 -4.87
N CYS A 250 7.89 -4.18 -4.48
CA CYS A 250 7.66 -4.71 -3.13
C CYS A 250 6.17 -4.84 -2.74
N GLY A 251 5.28 -5.04 -3.71
CA GLY A 251 3.86 -5.31 -3.49
C GLY A 251 3.37 -6.58 -4.19
N HIS A 252 2.19 -7.07 -3.78
CA HIS A 252 1.51 -8.21 -4.39
C HIS A 252 -0.02 -8.18 -4.12
N PRO A 253 -0.83 -8.91 -4.92
CA PRO A 253 -2.26 -9.03 -4.68
C PRO A 253 -2.61 -10.12 -3.66
N GLN A 254 -3.53 -9.85 -2.74
CA GLN A 254 -4.15 -10.91 -1.94
C GLN A 254 -5.11 -11.76 -2.80
N ARG A 255 -5.76 -12.76 -2.18
CA ARG A 255 -6.63 -13.72 -2.90
C ARG A 255 -7.84 -13.10 -3.57
N THR A 256 -8.39 -12.03 -3.01
CA THR A 256 -9.47 -11.23 -3.62
C THR A 256 -8.97 -10.25 -4.69
N GLY A 257 -7.65 -10.18 -4.92
CA GLY A 257 -7.02 -9.33 -5.94
C GLY A 257 -6.61 -7.93 -5.47
N VAL A 258 -6.88 -7.57 -4.20
CA VAL A 258 -6.40 -6.30 -3.62
C VAL A 258 -4.88 -6.31 -3.57
N TYR A 259 -4.27 -5.46 -4.39
CA TYR A 259 -2.83 -5.26 -4.43
C TYR A 259 -2.39 -4.33 -3.30
N HIS A 260 -1.33 -4.67 -2.58
CA HIS A 260 -0.88 -3.92 -1.39
C HIS A 260 0.64 -4.01 -1.18
N TYR A 261 1.16 -3.19 -0.24
CA TYR A 261 2.56 -3.18 0.18
C TYR A 261 2.72 -3.62 1.63
N HIS A 262 3.62 -4.56 1.90
CA HIS A 262 4.09 -4.86 3.27
C HIS A 262 5.40 -4.15 3.62
N LYS A 263 6.08 -3.60 2.61
CA LYS A 263 7.49 -3.22 2.65
C LYS A 263 7.69 -1.94 1.87
N TYR A 264 8.85 -1.31 2.09
CA TYR A 264 9.24 -0.09 1.38
C TYR A 264 9.05 -0.22 -0.15
N PRO A 265 8.08 0.50 -0.74
CA PRO A 265 7.73 0.34 -2.15
C PRO A 265 8.78 1.04 -3.02
N THR A 266 9.68 0.27 -3.60
CA THR A 266 10.89 0.83 -4.24
C THR A 266 10.61 1.69 -5.47
N CYS A 267 9.45 1.57 -6.12
CA CYS A 267 9.08 2.51 -7.20
C CYS A 267 8.65 3.88 -6.65
N LEU A 268 8.27 3.97 -5.38
CA LEU A 268 7.89 5.25 -4.74
C LEU A 268 9.09 5.93 -4.04
N ARG A 269 10.26 5.27 -3.95
CA ARG A 269 11.40 5.64 -3.10
C ARG A 269 11.84 7.12 -3.10
N LEU A 270 11.72 7.79 -4.24
CA LEU A 270 12.06 9.21 -4.40
C LEU A 270 10.98 9.99 -5.17
N LEU A 271 9.89 9.34 -5.58
CA LEU A 271 8.82 9.92 -6.40
C LEU A 271 9.34 10.66 -7.64
N LEU A 272 10.34 10.10 -8.34
CA LEU A 272 11.00 10.71 -9.50
C LEU A 272 10.46 10.23 -10.86
N GLY A 273 9.36 9.47 -10.86
CA GLY A 273 8.90 8.75 -12.05
C GLY A 273 9.07 7.23 -11.95
N ASP A 274 8.34 6.51 -12.80
CA ASP A 274 8.45 5.06 -12.98
C ASP A 274 9.43 4.68 -14.11
N SER A 275 10.61 5.30 -14.13
CA SER A 275 11.68 4.81 -15.00
C SER A 275 12.29 3.57 -14.38
N TRP A 276 12.45 2.50 -15.17
CA TRP A 276 13.12 1.29 -14.71
C TRP A 276 14.53 1.61 -14.17
N LYS A 277 14.87 0.99 -13.03
CA LYS A 277 16.17 1.04 -12.37
C LYS A 277 16.51 -0.35 -11.87
N SER A 278 17.79 -0.70 -11.98
CA SER A 278 18.33 -1.87 -11.28
C SER A 278 18.17 -1.73 -9.77
N GLU A 279 18.23 -2.84 -9.05
CA GLU A 279 18.15 -2.82 -7.59
C GLU A 279 19.34 -2.09 -6.95
N LYS A 280 20.51 -2.18 -7.58
CA LYS A 280 21.69 -1.43 -7.16
C LYS A 280 21.51 0.08 -7.31
N GLU A 281 21.00 0.55 -8.45
CA GLU A 281 20.74 1.99 -8.64
C GLU A 281 19.74 2.53 -7.62
N LYS A 282 18.73 1.74 -7.25
CA LYS A 282 17.78 2.13 -6.21
C LYS A 282 18.47 2.30 -4.84
N CYS A 283 19.50 1.50 -4.54
CA CYS A 283 20.32 1.67 -3.34
C CYS A 283 21.22 2.91 -3.45
N ASP A 284 21.89 3.08 -4.59
CA ASP A 284 22.78 4.22 -4.86
C ASP A 284 22.01 5.54 -4.72
N GLU A 285 20.77 5.62 -5.21
CA GLU A 285 19.92 6.80 -5.08
C GLU A 285 19.55 7.16 -3.62
N LEU A 286 19.44 6.17 -2.74
CA LEU A 286 19.21 6.42 -1.30
C LEU A 286 20.49 6.88 -0.61
N ASP A 287 21.64 6.32 -1.00
CA ASP A 287 22.94 6.77 -0.49
C ASP A 287 23.22 8.21 -0.94
N ASP A 288 22.94 8.54 -2.21
CA ASP A 288 23.03 9.90 -2.73
C ASP A 288 22.08 10.84 -2.00
N LEU A 289 20.86 10.38 -1.66
CA LEU A 289 19.93 11.17 -0.86
C LEU A 289 20.52 11.48 0.53
N ILE A 290 21.16 10.52 1.18
CA ILE A 290 21.83 10.72 2.48
C ILE A 290 22.99 11.70 2.36
N GLU A 291 23.87 11.50 1.37
CA GLU A 291 25.05 12.34 1.14
C GLU A 291 24.70 13.79 0.82
N ASN A 292 23.59 14.01 0.14
CA ASN A 292 23.06 15.35 -0.16
C ASN A 292 22.19 15.91 0.96
N ASN A 293 22.19 15.29 2.15
CA ASN A 293 21.39 15.70 3.29
C ASN A 293 19.89 15.79 2.94
N GLY A 294 19.37 14.87 2.13
CA GLY A 294 17.97 14.82 1.72
C GLY A 294 17.06 14.07 2.68
N HIS A 295 15.76 13.99 2.40
CA HIS A 295 14.80 13.25 3.21
C HIS A 295 13.95 12.38 2.28
N SER A 296 13.55 11.19 2.71
CA SER A 296 12.60 10.39 1.95
C SER A 296 11.31 11.19 1.74
N PRO A 297 10.65 11.10 0.58
CA PRO A 297 9.39 11.79 0.37
C PRO A 297 8.27 11.17 1.21
N LEU A 298 7.20 11.93 1.42
CA LEU A 298 5.97 11.41 1.99
C LEU A 298 5.38 10.32 1.07
N LEU A 299 5.35 9.09 1.55
CA LEU A 299 4.84 7.94 0.80
C LEU A 299 3.35 7.71 0.99
N GLY A 300 2.75 8.23 2.07
CA GLY A 300 1.36 7.97 2.39
C GLY A 300 0.97 8.42 3.78
N PHE A 301 -0.21 7.97 4.22
CA PHE A 301 -0.72 8.19 5.57
C PHE A 301 -1.19 6.88 6.20
N ALA A 302 -0.90 6.72 7.49
CA ALA A 302 -1.44 5.66 8.33
C ALA A 302 -2.92 5.93 8.66
N LEU A 303 -3.67 4.88 9.01
CA LEU A 303 -5.09 5.00 9.37
C LEU A 303 -5.34 5.78 10.67
N ASP A 304 -4.33 5.92 11.54
CA ASP A 304 -4.39 6.80 12.71
C ASP A 304 -4.05 8.27 12.39
N GLY A 305 -3.77 8.57 11.11
CA GLY A 305 -3.57 9.92 10.60
C GLY A 305 -2.12 10.38 10.58
N TRP A 306 -1.14 9.60 11.03
CA TRP A 306 0.26 10.01 10.94
C TRP A 306 0.86 9.77 9.54
N PRO A 307 1.81 10.61 9.09
CA PRO A 307 2.55 10.39 7.85
C PRO A 307 3.35 9.07 7.82
N VAL A 308 3.56 8.52 6.63
CA VAL A 308 4.45 7.38 6.37
C VAL A 308 5.53 7.80 5.39
N TYR A 309 6.79 7.60 5.75
CA TYR A 309 7.96 7.96 4.94
C TYR A 309 8.83 6.74 4.62
N GLY A 310 9.73 6.91 3.64
CA GLY A 310 10.83 6.00 3.39
C GLY A 310 11.92 6.03 4.48
N PRO A 311 13.00 5.26 4.31
CA PRO A 311 13.97 4.98 5.36
C PRO A 311 14.95 6.12 5.67
N VAL A 312 15.05 7.14 4.81
CA VAL A 312 16.01 8.24 4.98
C VAL A 312 15.34 9.42 5.68
N GLY A 313 15.89 9.84 6.81
CA GLY A 313 15.40 10.99 7.55
C GLY A 313 16.47 11.56 8.48
N ARG A 314 16.05 12.42 9.41
CA ARG A 314 16.92 13.07 10.41
C ARG A 314 16.31 12.89 11.80
N LEU A 315 17.14 12.85 12.85
CA LEU A 315 16.64 12.78 14.23
C LEU A 315 16.29 14.17 14.79
N SER A 316 16.90 15.22 14.24
CA SER A 316 16.75 16.61 14.68
C SER A 316 17.19 17.57 13.58
N SER A 317 16.86 18.85 13.72
CA SER A 317 17.12 19.88 12.70
C SER A 317 18.60 20.22 12.51
N ASP A 318 19.43 19.96 13.51
CA ASP A 318 20.88 20.19 13.51
C ASP A 318 21.71 18.98 13.06
N GLN A 319 21.06 17.84 12.82
CA GLN A 319 21.70 16.61 12.37
C GLN A 319 21.52 16.38 10.88
N GLY A 320 22.54 15.75 10.27
CA GLY A 320 22.48 15.31 8.88
C GLY A 320 21.56 14.11 8.70
N SER A 321 21.13 13.90 7.46
CA SER A 321 20.31 12.75 7.08
C SER A 321 21.04 11.42 7.26
N LYS A 322 20.28 10.38 7.57
CA LYS A 322 20.74 8.99 7.72
C LYS A 322 19.63 8.00 7.38
N LEU A 323 19.99 6.73 7.23
CA LEU A 323 19.00 5.64 7.36
C LEU A 323 18.55 5.56 8.82
N LEU A 324 17.25 5.74 9.04
CA LEU A 324 16.63 5.60 10.36
C LEU A 324 16.48 4.11 10.70
N GLN A 325 17.10 3.69 11.81
CA GLN A 325 17.25 2.28 12.16
C GLN A 325 16.11 1.79 13.06
N SER A 326 15.54 0.63 12.74
CA SER A 326 14.55 -0.04 13.58
C SER A 326 15.14 -0.45 14.94
N SER A 327 14.32 -0.33 16.00
CA SER A 327 14.66 -0.83 17.34
C SER A 327 14.22 -2.29 17.59
N TYR A 328 13.75 -3.00 16.55
CA TYR A 328 13.47 -4.43 16.63
C TYR A 328 14.73 -5.25 16.40
N THR A 329 15.58 -5.29 17.43
CA THR A 329 16.91 -5.94 17.39
C THR A 329 17.07 -7.00 18.48
N GLY A 330 16.00 -7.27 19.24
CA GLY A 330 16.00 -8.21 20.34
C GLY A 330 16.03 -9.66 19.87
N ALA A 331 15.98 -10.58 20.83
CA ALA A 331 15.81 -11.99 20.54
C ALA A 331 14.48 -12.22 19.79
N SER A 332 14.46 -13.22 18.90
CA SER A 332 13.25 -13.61 18.19
C SER A 332 12.14 -13.99 19.16
N ASP A 333 10.92 -13.54 18.87
CA ASP A 333 9.69 -13.96 19.51
C ASP A 333 9.28 -15.38 19.08
N SER A 334 8.09 -15.83 19.49
CA SER A 334 7.58 -17.16 19.14
C SER A 334 7.32 -17.36 17.65
N ALA A 335 7.15 -16.28 16.88
CA ALA A 335 6.95 -16.30 15.44
C ALA A 335 8.28 -16.11 14.66
N GLY A 336 9.40 -15.97 15.37
CA GLY A 336 10.72 -15.76 14.78
C GLY A 336 11.08 -14.29 14.56
N ASN A 337 10.16 -13.35 14.83
CA ASN A 337 10.40 -11.93 14.59
C ASN A 337 11.28 -11.33 15.69
N PRO A 338 12.24 -10.45 15.36
CA PRO A 338 13.00 -9.75 16.39
C PRO A 338 12.07 -8.99 17.34
N SER A 339 12.33 -9.02 18.64
CA SER A 339 11.59 -8.23 19.63
C SER A 339 12.07 -6.78 19.71
N TYR A 340 11.20 -5.87 20.12
CA TYR A 340 11.54 -4.46 20.36
C TYR A 340 12.49 -4.31 21.54
N VAL A 341 13.53 -3.49 21.37
CA VAL A 341 14.48 -3.10 22.41
C VAL A 341 14.62 -1.59 22.39
N ALA A 342 14.04 -0.90 23.37
CA ALA A 342 14.05 0.55 23.42
C ALA A 342 15.48 1.13 23.32
N GLY A 343 15.67 2.03 22.35
CA GLY A 343 16.93 2.73 22.11
C GLY A 343 18.03 1.89 21.44
N SER A 344 17.71 0.70 20.92
CA SER A 344 18.67 -0.06 20.11
C SER A 344 18.81 0.45 18.68
N GLY A 345 17.78 1.15 18.18
CA GLY A 345 17.80 1.93 16.95
C GLY A 345 17.31 3.36 17.19
N ASP A 346 16.85 4.01 16.11
CA ASP A 346 16.29 5.36 16.12
C ASP A 346 14.76 5.37 16.32
N LEU A 347 14.09 4.27 15.96
CA LEU A 347 12.62 4.19 15.89
C LEU A 347 12.01 3.57 17.14
N ASP A 348 10.79 3.96 17.48
CA ASP A 348 10.05 3.44 18.62
C ASP A 348 9.37 2.07 18.32
N GLU A 349 8.60 1.55 19.28
CA GLU A 349 7.84 0.30 19.15
C GLU A 349 6.74 0.32 18.06
N CYS A 350 6.41 1.50 17.53
CA CYS A 350 5.48 1.65 16.41
C CYS A 350 6.22 1.64 15.06
N ASN A 351 7.55 1.57 15.07
CA ASN A 351 8.44 1.81 13.93
C ASN A 351 8.34 3.25 13.39
N GLY A 352 8.18 4.22 14.30
CA GLY A 352 8.13 5.64 13.99
C GLY A 352 9.01 6.47 14.93
N LEU A 353 8.99 7.79 14.72
CA LEU A 353 9.69 8.77 15.54
C LEU A 353 9.04 10.14 15.45
N ILE A 354 9.35 11.03 16.40
CA ILE A 354 9.10 12.47 16.26
C ILE A 354 10.39 13.12 15.77
N SER A 355 10.39 13.61 14.54
CA SER A 355 11.50 14.40 14.01
C SER A 355 11.06 15.32 12.86
N PRO A 356 11.90 16.30 12.48
CA PRO A 356 11.62 17.19 11.35
C PRO A 356 11.54 16.45 10.01
N THR A 357 10.60 16.87 9.17
CA THR A 357 10.50 16.47 7.76
C THR A 357 10.37 17.72 6.87
N PRO A 358 10.59 17.64 5.55
CA PRO A 358 10.48 18.81 4.67
C PRO A 358 9.11 19.51 4.77
N GLU A 359 8.04 18.73 4.91
CA GLU A 359 6.69 19.25 5.04
C GLU A 359 6.38 19.74 6.46
N PHE A 360 7.08 19.23 7.48
CA PHE A 360 6.90 19.54 8.90
C PHE A 360 8.27 19.88 9.55
N PRO A 361 8.87 21.05 9.25
CA PRO A 361 10.20 21.42 9.75
C PRO A 361 10.30 21.50 11.28
N GLU A 362 9.17 21.73 11.95
CA GLU A 362 9.07 21.80 13.41
C GLU A 362 9.06 20.41 14.08
N GLY A 363 8.94 19.35 13.27
CA GLY A 363 8.80 17.98 13.73
C GLY A 363 7.36 17.49 13.74
N ILE A 364 7.18 16.24 13.35
CA ILE A 364 5.91 15.51 13.46
C ILE A 364 6.21 14.05 13.81
N TYR A 365 5.31 13.40 14.55
CA TYR A 365 5.36 11.94 14.64
C TYR A 365 5.06 11.32 13.27
N HIS A 366 5.88 10.37 12.83
CA HIS A 366 5.68 9.69 11.56
C HIS A 366 6.28 8.29 11.57
N TYR A 367 5.74 7.43 10.71
CA TYR A 367 6.19 6.05 10.53
C TYR A 367 7.25 5.96 9.44
N ILE A 368 8.14 4.97 9.58
CA ILE A 368 9.23 4.71 8.63
C ILE A 368 9.09 3.32 8.04
N MET A 369 9.19 3.21 6.72
CA MET A 369 9.36 1.94 6.03
C MET A 369 10.86 1.59 5.98
N SER A 370 11.29 0.77 6.94
CA SER A 370 12.70 0.56 7.30
C SER A 370 13.46 -0.41 6.38
N ILE A 371 14.73 -0.08 6.11
CA ILE A 371 15.72 -0.94 5.46
C ILE A 371 16.97 -1.03 6.33
N GLU A 372 17.77 -2.08 6.14
CA GLU A 372 18.97 -2.34 6.92
C GLU A 372 20.13 -1.47 6.40
N ALA A 373 20.83 -0.84 7.35
CA ALA A 373 22.05 -0.11 7.07
C ALA A 373 23.27 -1.04 7.19
N ASP A 374 24.26 -0.83 6.34
CA ASP A 374 25.59 -1.41 6.52
C ASP A 374 26.36 -0.63 7.62
N SER A 375 27.52 -1.15 7.98
CA SER A 375 28.46 -0.60 8.96
C SER A 375 28.93 0.83 8.69
N ASP A 376 28.84 1.31 7.46
CA ASP A 376 29.14 2.69 7.06
C ASP A 376 27.93 3.64 7.11
N GLY A 377 26.75 3.12 7.51
CA GLY A 377 25.49 3.87 7.60
C GLY A 377 24.72 3.99 6.28
N LYS A 378 25.23 3.39 5.19
CA LYS A 378 24.58 3.34 3.88
C LYS A 378 23.68 2.13 3.74
N VAL A 379 22.97 2.03 2.62
CA VAL A 379 22.09 0.88 2.34
C VAL A 379 22.91 -0.41 2.29
N LEU A 380 22.53 -1.40 3.09
CA LEU A 380 23.11 -2.74 3.01
C LEU A 380 22.79 -3.38 1.66
N ARG A 381 23.83 -3.63 0.87
CA ARG A 381 23.78 -4.31 -0.43
C ARG A 381 23.93 -5.81 -0.23
N TYR A 382 22.96 -6.58 -0.69
CA TYR A 382 23.01 -8.03 -0.63
C TYR A 382 22.21 -8.68 -1.75
N ILE A 383 22.42 -9.99 -1.94
CA ILE A 383 21.54 -10.80 -2.77
C ILE A 383 20.37 -11.26 -1.90
N ASN A 384 19.24 -10.60 -2.04
CA ASN A 384 17.97 -11.01 -1.48
C ASN A 384 17.50 -12.33 -2.11
N PRO A 385 17.33 -13.40 -1.33
CA PRO A 385 16.90 -14.68 -1.87
C PRO A 385 15.38 -14.73 -2.16
N TYR A 386 14.61 -13.70 -1.78
CA TYR A 386 13.16 -13.63 -1.97
C TYR A 386 12.75 -12.61 -3.05
N PHE A 387 13.72 -12.05 -3.80
CA PHE A 387 13.46 -10.99 -4.78
C PHE A 387 13.60 -11.49 -6.22
N GLY A 388 12.66 -11.07 -7.08
CA GLY A 388 12.69 -11.38 -8.50
C GLY A 388 13.47 -10.35 -9.31
N TYR A 389 14.77 -10.59 -9.45
CA TYR A 389 15.67 -9.73 -10.23
C TYR A 389 15.30 -9.65 -11.71
N ASP A 390 15.18 -8.44 -12.24
CA ASP A 390 14.96 -8.21 -13.67
C ASP A 390 16.25 -8.37 -14.48
N VAL A 391 16.59 -9.62 -14.80
CA VAL A 391 17.80 -9.98 -15.56
C VAL A 391 17.78 -9.34 -16.95
N ARG A 392 16.62 -9.35 -17.62
CA ARG A 392 16.46 -8.82 -18.98
C ARG A 392 16.86 -7.35 -19.06
N ASN A 393 16.23 -6.50 -18.26
CA ASN A 393 16.48 -5.06 -18.33
C ASN A 393 17.85 -4.69 -17.76
N THR A 394 18.36 -5.47 -16.80
CA THR A 394 19.73 -5.33 -16.29
C THR A 394 20.76 -5.56 -17.40
N LEU A 395 20.65 -6.64 -18.17
CA LEU A 395 21.56 -6.88 -19.29
C LEU A 395 21.38 -5.83 -20.40
N ASN A 396 20.14 -5.43 -20.68
CA ASN A 396 19.85 -4.40 -21.69
C ASN A 396 20.51 -3.05 -21.37
N LYS A 397 20.49 -2.63 -20.09
CA LYS A 397 21.17 -1.42 -19.61
C LYS A 397 22.65 -1.38 -20.00
N HIS A 398 23.31 -2.54 -20.02
CA HIS A 398 24.73 -2.69 -20.36
C HIS A 398 24.97 -3.00 -21.84
N GLY A 399 23.93 -3.01 -22.69
CA GLY A 399 24.06 -3.38 -24.10
C GLY A 399 24.33 -4.87 -24.33
N LEU A 400 23.97 -5.71 -23.35
CA LEU A 400 24.25 -7.14 -23.30
C LEU A 400 22.99 -8.01 -23.43
N LEU A 401 21.88 -7.44 -23.93
CA LEU A 401 20.63 -8.17 -24.10
C LEU A 401 20.83 -9.33 -25.10
N PRO A 402 20.61 -10.59 -24.69
CA PRO A 402 20.66 -11.72 -25.62
C PRO A 402 19.61 -11.58 -26.74
N THR A 403 19.97 -12.05 -27.93
CA THR A 403 19.10 -11.94 -29.12
C THR A 403 17.73 -12.58 -28.89
N GLY A 404 16.66 -11.83 -29.20
CA GLY A 404 15.29 -12.33 -29.12
C GLY A 404 14.65 -12.20 -27.74
N TRP A 405 15.39 -11.74 -26.72
CA TRP A 405 14.87 -11.52 -25.37
C TRP A 405 13.87 -10.35 -25.26
N GLU A 406 13.53 -9.68 -26.37
CA GLU A 406 12.35 -8.82 -26.44
C GLU A 406 11.06 -9.63 -26.28
N ALA A 407 11.06 -10.92 -26.66
CA ALA A 407 9.94 -11.83 -26.49
C ALA A 407 10.05 -12.60 -25.17
N ASP A 408 8.97 -12.60 -24.39
CA ASP A 408 8.90 -13.28 -23.10
C ASP A 408 9.21 -14.79 -23.20
N THR A 409 8.80 -15.44 -24.28
CA THR A 409 9.09 -16.86 -24.50
C THR A 409 10.59 -17.14 -24.61
N ALA A 410 11.32 -16.33 -25.39
CA ALA A 410 12.75 -16.54 -25.60
C ALA A 410 13.57 -16.16 -24.36
N TYR A 411 13.12 -15.13 -23.63
CA TYR A 411 13.70 -14.79 -22.32
C TYR A 411 13.50 -15.93 -21.32
N ALA A 412 12.28 -16.47 -21.22
CA ALA A 412 12.00 -17.57 -20.31
C ALA A 412 12.81 -18.83 -20.66
N ASP A 413 12.85 -19.21 -21.93
CA ASP A 413 13.64 -20.35 -22.41
C ASP A 413 15.13 -20.16 -22.09
N GLY A 414 15.65 -18.94 -22.24
CA GLY A 414 17.03 -18.59 -21.91
C GLY A 414 17.31 -18.68 -20.42
N LEU A 415 16.43 -18.13 -19.57
CA LEU A 415 16.56 -18.26 -18.12
C LEU A 415 16.52 -19.72 -17.66
N GLN A 416 15.66 -20.57 -18.23
CA GLN A 416 15.55 -22.00 -17.88
C GLN A 416 16.76 -22.82 -18.33
N ASN A 417 17.09 -22.74 -19.62
CA ASN A 417 18.09 -23.61 -20.24
C ASN A 417 19.52 -23.06 -20.17
N GLY A 418 19.68 -21.78 -19.84
CA GLY A 418 20.92 -21.04 -19.89
C GLY A 418 21.05 -20.20 -21.16
N PHE A 419 21.94 -19.22 -21.11
CA PHE A 419 22.10 -18.22 -22.16
C PHE A 419 23.54 -17.71 -22.22
N ALA A 420 23.89 -17.01 -23.29
CA ALA A 420 25.21 -16.40 -23.44
C ALA A 420 25.13 -14.88 -23.25
N VAL A 421 26.06 -14.33 -22.48
CA VAL A 421 26.28 -12.89 -22.30
C VAL A 421 27.66 -12.58 -22.85
N ASP A 422 27.73 -11.86 -23.97
CA ASP A 422 29.00 -11.56 -24.68
C ASP A 422 29.89 -12.80 -24.90
N GLY A 423 29.27 -13.92 -25.30
CA GLY A 423 29.96 -15.20 -25.52
C GLY A 423 30.26 -16.02 -24.25
N VAL A 424 30.00 -15.49 -23.05
CA VAL A 424 30.13 -16.22 -21.78
C VAL A 424 28.82 -16.94 -21.46
N PHE A 425 28.89 -18.27 -21.27
CA PHE A 425 27.71 -19.07 -20.95
C PHE A 425 27.33 -18.98 -19.47
N VAL A 426 26.08 -18.60 -19.20
CA VAL A 426 25.45 -18.59 -17.88
C VAL A 426 24.50 -19.79 -17.79
N PRO A 427 24.72 -20.73 -16.85
CA PRO A 427 23.80 -21.84 -16.62
C PRO A 427 22.40 -21.34 -16.23
N GLY A 428 21.36 -21.97 -16.76
CA GLY A 428 19.97 -21.59 -16.46
C GLY A 428 19.47 -22.09 -15.12
N THR A 429 18.25 -21.70 -14.75
CA THR A 429 17.61 -22.06 -13.49
C THR A 429 17.35 -23.55 -13.37
N ASP A 430 17.17 -24.30 -14.47
CA ASP A 430 16.96 -25.75 -14.41
C ASP A 430 18.23 -26.53 -13.99
N SER A 431 19.36 -25.83 -13.87
CA SER A 431 20.60 -26.38 -13.32
C SER A 431 20.75 -26.19 -11.80
N VAL A 432 19.81 -25.50 -11.16
CA VAL A 432 19.81 -25.20 -9.71
C VAL A 432 18.39 -25.30 -9.14
N ASP A 433 18.25 -25.42 -7.82
CA ASP A 433 16.93 -25.64 -7.21
C ASP A 433 16.14 -24.34 -6.94
N THR A 434 16.81 -23.18 -6.97
CA THR A 434 16.24 -21.88 -6.59
C THR A 434 16.72 -20.74 -7.48
N PHE A 435 15.89 -19.70 -7.65
CA PHE A 435 16.26 -18.51 -8.41
C PHE A 435 17.41 -17.74 -7.75
N ASP A 436 17.49 -17.67 -6.42
CA ASP A 436 18.60 -17.01 -5.73
C ASP A 436 19.95 -17.70 -6.01
N ALA A 437 19.97 -19.03 -6.07
CA ALA A 437 21.16 -19.80 -6.44
C ALA A 437 21.58 -19.52 -7.88
N PHE A 438 20.60 -19.37 -8.78
CA PHE A 438 20.84 -18.97 -10.16
C PHE A 438 21.47 -17.57 -10.23
N ILE A 439 20.94 -16.58 -9.50
CA ILE A 439 21.48 -15.22 -9.47
C ILE A 439 22.91 -15.20 -8.91
N ARG A 440 23.19 -15.93 -7.83
CA ARG A 440 24.54 -16.07 -7.25
C ARG A 440 25.51 -16.70 -8.26
N SER A 441 25.08 -17.76 -8.94
CA SER A 441 25.85 -18.44 -9.99
C SER A 441 26.16 -17.48 -11.14
N MET A 442 25.16 -16.77 -11.64
CA MET A 442 25.30 -15.77 -12.70
C MET A 442 26.28 -14.67 -12.29
N GLN A 443 26.16 -14.08 -11.10
CA GLN A 443 27.09 -13.08 -10.60
C GLN A 443 28.54 -13.60 -10.58
N SER A 444 28.75 -14.83 -10.10
CA SER A 444 30.07 -15.46 -10.09
C SER A 444 30.63 -15.63 -11.50
N VAL A 445 29.81 -16.08 -12.45
CA VAL A 445 30.22 -16.26 -13.87
C VAL A 445 30.57 -14.92 -14.50
N LEU A 446 29.70 -13.91 -14.36
CA LEU A 446 29.91 -12.59 -14.93
C LEU A 446 31.17 -11.94 -14.36
N SER A 447 31.34 -11.96 -13.04
CA SER A 447 32.52 -11.40 -12.36
C SER A 447 33.81 -12.09 -12.77
N ALA A 448 33.83 -13.42 -12.86
CA ALA A 448 35.01 -14.18 -13.30
C ALA A 448 35.44 -13.87 -14.74
N ASN A 449 34.53 -13.33 -15.56
CA ASN A 449 34.77 -12.96 -16.95
C ASN A 449 34.85 -11.44 -17.17
N GLY A 450 35.14 -10.66 -16.12
CA GLY A 450 35.38 -9.22 -16.23
C GLY A 450 34.12 -8.35 -16.35
N MET A 451 32.93 -8.91 -16.15
CA MET A 451 31.64 -8.20 -16.16
C MET A 451 31.17 -7.86 -14.74
N SER A 452 32.07 -7.42 -13.86
CA SER A 452 31.74 -7.10 -12.47
C SER A 452 30.71 -5.97 -12.33
N ALA A 453 30.75 -4.98 -13.23
CA ALA A 453 29.78 -3.88 -13.25
C ALA A 453 28.34 -4.37 -13.47
N VAL A 454 28.16 -5.39 -14.33
CA VAL A 454 26.86 -6.03 -14.58
C VAL A 454 26.46 -6.91 -13.40
N SER A 455 27.43 -7.68 -12.87
CA SER A 455 27.22 -8.55 -11.71
C SER A 455 26.68 -7.78 -10.51
N SER A 456 27.25 -6.61 -10.18
CA SER A 456 26.82 -5.82 -9.02
C SER A 456 25.40 -5.26 -9.12
N GLU A 457 24.79 -5.21 -10.31
CA GLU A 457 23.42 -4.69 -10.49
C GLU A 457 22.35 -5.54 -9.78
N PHE A 458 22.69 -6.80 -9.47
CA PHE A 458 21.85 -7.76 -8.75
C PHE A 458 22.01 -7.68 -7.22
N GLU A 459 22.63 -6.61 -6.71
CA GLU A 459 22.62 -6.30 -5.28
C GLU A 459 21.38 -5.46 -4.98
N THR A 460 20.58 -5.88 -4.00
CA THR A 460 19.39 -5.15 -3.54
C THR A 460 19.60 -4.55 -2.17
N MET A 461 18.66 -3.69 -1.78
CA MET A 461 18.49 -3.29 -0.38
C MET A 461 17.86 -4.42 0.43
N LYS A 462 18.29 -4.59 1.67
CA LYS A 462 17.65 -5.48 2.65
C LYS A 462 16.61 -4.71 3.44
N ILE A 463 15.36 -5.14 3.40
CA ILE A 463 14.30 -4.59 4.26
C ILE A 463 14.55 -4.98 5.72
N GLN A 464 14.20 -4.09 6.65
CA GLN A 464 14.42 -4.31 8.07
C GLN A 464 13.08 -4.42 8.80
N TYR A 465 12.90 -5.48 9.60
CA TYR A 465 11.69 -5.69 10.40
C TYR A 465 11.48 -4.49 11.35
N PRO A 466 10.22 -4.02 11.54
CA PRO A 466 8.96 -4.60 11.07
C PRO A 466 8.54 -4.20 9.65
N PHE A 467 9.39 -3.58 8.84
CA PHE A 467 9.13 -3.17 7.44
C PHE A 467 8.13 -2.02 7.24
N THR A 468 7.12 -1.93 8.12
CA THR A 468 5.95 -1.05 8.08
C THR A 468 5.44 -0.76 9.50
N ILE A 469 4.17 -0.37 9.64
CA ILE A 469 3.50 -0.04 10.91
C ILE A 469 3.10 -1.33 11.65
N ARG A 470 3.74 -1.62 12.78
CA ARG A 470 3.36 -2.75 13.65
C ARG A 470 2.31 -2.38 14.70
N GLN A 471 2.38 -1.16 15.20
CA GLN A 471 1.49 -0.64 16.24
C GLN A 471 1.15 0.81 15.91
N TYR A 472 -0.08 1.22 16.22
CA TYR A 472 -0.51 2.60 16.13
C TYR A 472 -0.08 3.42 17.34
N ARG A 473 0.44 4.62 17.08
CA ARG A 473 0.69 5.65 18.08
C ARG A 473 -0.52 6.57 18.28
N GLY A 474 -1.48 6.59 17.34
CA GLY A 474 -2.70 7.39 17.46
C GLY A 474 -4.00 6.59 17.45
N ASP A 475 -5.11 7.33 17.41
CA ASP A 475 -6.46 6.77 17.33
C ASP A 475 -6.83 6.49 15.87
N ILE A 476 -7.30 5.28 15.60
CA ILE A 476 -7.88 4.94 14.29
C ILE A 476 -9.29 5.53 14.16
N ALA A 477 -9.61 6.05 12.98
CA ALA A 477 -10.96 6.48 12.66
C ALA A 477 -11.94 5.30 12.77
N THR A 478 -13.05 5.45 13.49
CA THR A 478 -14.12 4.44 13.52
C THR A 478 -14.78 4.33 12.14
N ASN A 479 -14.56 3.23 11.43
CA ASN A 479 -15.18 2.93 10.12
C ASN A 479 -16.70 2.69 10.29
N THR A 480 -17.51 3.76 10.26
CA THR A 480 -18.96 3.66 10.08
C THR A 480 -19.31 4.03 8.65
N GLY A 481 -19.34 3.05 7.73
CA GLY A 481 -20.05 3.18 6.45
C GLY A 481 -19.23 3.20 5.15
N GLY A 482 -18.22 2.35 5.01
CA GLY A 482 -17.61 2.01 3.72
C GLY A 482 -17.49 0.49 3.59
N THR A 483 -17.56 -0.04 2.38
CA THR A 483 -17.17 -1.44 2.11
C THR A 483 -15.82 -1.69 2.76
N ASP A 484 -15.84 -2.65 3.68
CA ASP A 484 -14.75 -3.03 4.57
C ASP A 484 -13.55 -3.43 3.72
N GLY A 485 -12.59 -2.53 3.57
CA GLY A 485 -11.26 -2.84 3.07
C GLY A 485 -10.56 -3.74 4.08
N GLY A 486 -10.91 -5.03 4.06
CA GLY A 486 -10.22 -6.13 4.72
C GLY A 486 -9.78 -5.87 6.16
N THR A 487 -10.71 -5.62 7.09
CA THR A 487 -10.44 -5.80 8.53
C THR A 487 -10.67 -7.25 8.99
N GLY A 488 -10.98 -8.15 8.05
CA GLY A 488 -11.10 -9.58 8.27
C GLY A 488 -9.72 -10.25 8.31
N ASN A 489 -9.57 -11.15 9.27
CA ASN A 489 -8.41 -12.00 9.54
C ASN A 489 -8.11 -12.96 8.37
N GLU A 490 -7.77 -12.44 7.19
CA GLU A 490 -7.45 -13.25 6.01
C GLU A 490 -6.00 -13.70 6.10
N ASN A 491 -5.80 -14.97 6.43
CA ASN A 491 -4.52 -15.63 6.27
C ASN A 491 -4.04 -15.49 4.83
N GLU A 492 -2.94 -14.79 4.58
CA GLU A 492 -2.25 -14.80 3.28
C GLU A 492 -1.58 -16.16 2.99
N GLY A 493 -1.63 -17.09 3.96
CA GLY A 493 -1.25 -18.50 3.84
C GLY A 493 -2.42 -19.48 3.80
N GLY A 494 -3.68 -19.03 3.78
CA GLY A 494 -4.85 -19.88 3.94
C GLY A 494 -5.93 -19.65 2.87
N ALA A 495 -6.42 -20.73 2.29
CA ALA A 495 -7.59 -20.69 1.42
C ALA A 495 -8.86 -20.35 2.21
N ASP A 496 -9.17 -19.07 2.44
CA ASP A 496 -10.53 -18.61 2.78
C ASP A 496 -11.26 -18.19 1.50
N GLY A 497 -11.82 -19.18 0.81
CA GLY A 497 -12.51 -18.95 -0.46
C GLY A 497 -13.95 -18.46 -0.27
N ASP A 498 -14.44 -17.79 -1.31
CA ASP A 498 -15.80 -17.90 -1.83
C ASP A 498 -16.24 -19.36 -2.16
N ALA A 499 -15.63 -20.36 -1.52
CA ALA A 499 -15.78 -21.77 -1.82
C ALA A 499 -16.20 -22.48 -0.53
N GLY A 500 -17.38 -23.09 -0.55
CA GLY A 500 -17.92 -23.87 0.57
C GLY A 500 -19.41 -24.15 0.47
N ILE A 501 -20.13 -23.34 -0.30
CA ILE A 501 -21.52 -23.57 -0.69
C ILE A 501 -21.54 -23.88 -2.20
N LEU A 502 -22.06 -25.04 -2.58
CA LEU A 502 -22.16 -25.49 -3.98
C LEU A 502 -23.42 -24.97 -4.67
N SER A 503 -24.54 -24.87 -3.95
CA SER A 503 -25.82 -24.48 -4.53
C SER A 503 -26.87 -24.17 -3.46
N VAL A 504 -27.93 -23.49 -3.90
CA VAL A 504 -29.16 -23.22 -3.14
C VAL A 504 -30.38 -23.61 -3.98
N SER A 505 -31.44 -24.12 -3.34
CA SER A 505 -32.70 -24.47 -3.98
C SER A 505 -33.89 -24.13 -3.07
N PRO A 506 -34.89 -23.37 -3.54
CA PRO A 506 -34.89 -22.63 -4.81
C PRO A 506 -33.79 -21.55 -4.82
N SER A 507 -33.42 -21.04 -6.00
CA SER A 507 -32.43 -19.95 -6.15
C SER A 507 -33.06 -18.54 -6.05
N GLY A 508 -34.28 -18.45 -5.53
CA GLY A 508 -34.98 -17.19 -5.34
C GLY A 508 -36.32 -17.37 -4.64
N ALA A 509 -36.84 -16.27 -4.08
CA ALA A 509 -38.12 -16.23 -3.38
C ALA A 509 -38.81 -14.86 -3.53
N ASN A 510 -40.15 -14.87 -3.51
CA ASN A 510 -40.95 -13.66 -3.64
C ASN A 510 -41.17 -12.97 -2.28
N GLY A 511 -41.35 -11.65 -2.27
CA GLY A 511 -41.79 -10.91 -1.09
C GLY A 511 -43.12 -11.44 -0.53
N ASN A 512 -43.35 -11.25 0.78
CA ASN A 512 -44.50 -11.76 1.52
C ASN A 512 -44.68 -13.30 1.48
N THR A 513 -43.62 -14.06 1.24
CA THR A 513 -43.67 -15.53 1.28
C THR A 513 -42.77 -16.11 2.37
N VAL A 514 -43.14 -17.31 2.81
CA VAL A 514 -42.26 -18.19 3.60
C VAL A 514 -41.84 -19.32 2.68
N THR A 515 -40.54 -19.42 2.41
CA THR A 515 -39.99 -20.37 1.45
C THR A 515 -39.02 -21.31 2.15
N GLU A 516 -39.15 -22.61 1.90
CA GLU A 516 -38.18 -23.61 2.35
C GLU A 516 -36.96 -23.57 1.44
N ILE A 517 -35.78 -23.38 2.05
CA ILE A 517 -34.49 -23.26 1.39
C ILE A 517 -33.65 -24.48 1.72
N THR A 518 -33.07 -25.08 0.68
CA THR A 518 -32.06 -26.14 0.78
C THR A 518 -30.73 -25.60 0.27
N ILE A 519 -29.66 -25.75 1.06
CA ILE A 519 -28.28 -25.34 0.69
C ILE A 519 -27.39 -26.59 0.68
N SER A 520 -26.62 -26.76 -0.39
CA SER A 520 -25.63 -27.83 -0.51
C SER A 520 -24.23 -27.27 -0.25
N LEU A 521 -23.50 -27.88 0.67
CA LEU A 521 -22.13 -27.53 1.06
C LEU A 521 -21.12 -28.42 0.33
N ASP A 522 -19.94 -27.88 0.04
CA ASP A 522 -18.85 -28.63 -0.58
C ASP A 522 -18.18 -29.55 0.46
N PRO A 523 -18.21 -30.89 0.30
CA PRO A 523 -17.56 -31.81 1.22
C PRO A 523 -16.02 -31.68 1.23
N ASN A 524 -15.42 -31.09 0.21
CA ASN A 524 -13.96 -30.97 0.05
C ASN A 524 -13.45 -29.55 0.30
N VAL A 525 -14.30 -28.66 0.83
CA VAL A 525 -13.92 -27.27 1.11
C VAL A 525 -12.75 -27.19 2.07
N THR A 526 -11.90 -26.18 1.89
CA THR A 526 -10.88 -25.79 2.88
C THR A 526 -11.19 -24.36 3.35
N PRO A 527 -11.22 -24.10 4.67
CA PRO A 527 -11.11 -25.08 5.78
C PRO A 527 -12.29 -26.09 5.77
N PRO A 528 -12.07 -27.35 6.22
CA PRO A 528 -13.05 -28.43 6.12
C PRO A 528 -14.33 -28.16 6.91
N LEU A 529 -15.45 -28.67 6.40
CA LEU A 529 -16.73 -28.59 7.09
C LEU A 529 -16.61 -29.15 8.51
N PRO A 530 -17.23 -28.51 9.52
CA PRO A 530 -17.33 -29.09 10.85
C PRO A 530 -18.00 -30.47 10.80
N PRO A 531 -17.75 -31.35 11.80
CA PRO A 531 -18.41 -32.65 11.89
C PRO A 531 -19.91 -32.55 11.65
N SER A 532 -20.51 -33.55 11.00
CA SER A 532 -21.92 -33.52 10.54
C SER A 532 -22.97 -33.31 11.63
N GLN A 533 -22.57 -33.47 12.90
CA GLN A 533 -23.39 -33.23 14.10
C GLN A 533 -23.45 -31.76 14.53
N ILE A 534 -22.54 -30.92 14.02
CA ILE A 534 -22.45 -29.50 14.35
C ILE A 534 -23.33 -28.71 13.37
N ASN A 535 -24.39 -28.10 13.90
CA ASN A 535 -25.23 -27.17 13.15
C ASN A 535 -24.55 -25.79 13.03
N PRO A 536 -24.84 -25.04 11.95
CA PRO A 536 -24.39 -23.66 11.84
C PRO A 536 -25.04 -22.79 12.94
N THR A 537 -24.30 -21.78 13.39
CA THR A 537 -24.81 -20.72 14.29
C THR A 537 -25.71 -19.74 13.55
N SER A 538 -25.50 -19.54 12.25
CA SER A 538 -26.30 -18.65 11.41
C SER A 538 -26.27 -19.11 9.96
N VAL A 539 -27.40 -18.95 9.26
CA VAL A 539 -27.48 -19.07 7.81
C VAL A 539 -28.23 -17.85 7.28
N ARG A 540 -27.62 -17.09 6.38
CA ARG A 540 -28.16 -15.82 5.89
C ARG A 540 -28.28 -15.81 4.37
N ILE A 541 -29.28 -15.07 3.90
CA ILE A 541 -29.43 -14.65 2.50
C ILE A 541 -29.50 -13.12 2.54
N GLY A 542 -28.41 -12.45 2.16
CA GLY A 542 -28.25 -11.01 2.37
C GLY A 542 -28.44 -10.62 3.83
N SER A 543 -29.39 -9.72 4.09
CA SER A 543 -29.72 -9.30 5.46
C SER A 543 -30.62 -10.29 6.22
N TYR A 544 -31.26 -11.25 5.55
CA TYR A 544 -32.27 -12.14 6.13
C TYR A 544 -31.65 -13.41 6.71
N VAL A 545 -32.09 -13.79 7.91
CA VAL A 545 -31.62 -15.01 8.60
C VAL A 545 -32.65 -16.13 8.39
N LEU A 546 -32.18 -17.31 7.98
CA LEU A 546 -33.04 -18.50 7.88
C LEU A 546 -33.46 -18.96 9.28
N GLN A 547 -34.72 -19.37 9.38
CA GLN A 547 -35.29 -19.95 10.59
C GLN A 547 -35.34 -21.48 10.50
N SER A 548 -35.45 -22.15 11.65
CA SER A 548 -35.60 -23.61 11.71
C SER A 548 -34.50 -24.39 10.97
N VAL A 549 -33.26 -23.88 11.00
CA VAL A 549 -32.15 -24.48 10.26
C VAL A 549 -31.80 -25.86 10.81
N SER A 550 -31.71 -26.85 9.93
CA SER A 550 -31.25 -28.20 10.25
C SER A 550 -30.18 -28.66 9.26
N ARG A 551 -29.18 -29.40 9.76
CA ARG A 551 -28.10 -29.96 8.93
C ARG A 551 -28.19 -31.48 8.88
N SER A 552 -28.04 -32.02 7.67
CA SER A 552 -27.79 -33.43 7.40
C SER A 552 -26.54 -33.55 6.52
N ASN A 553 -25.40 -33.82 7.15
CA ASN A 553 -24.09 -33.89 6.50
C ASN A 553 -23.72 -32.62 5.71
N THR A 554 -23.76 -32.66 4.38
CA THR A 554 -23.47 -31.52 3.50
C THR A 554 -24.72 -30.74 3.09
N THR A 555 -25.90 -31.11 3.58
CA THR A 555 -27.16 -30.43 3.23
C THR A 555 -27.70 -29.66 4.43
N LEU A 556 -28.05 -28.40 4.21
CA LEU A 556 -28.78 -27.56 5.15
C LEU A 556 -30.19 -27.31 4.63
N THR A 557 -31.18 -27.38 5.52
CA THR A 557 -32.55 -26.93 5.23
C THR A 557 -32.97 -25.87 6.24
N GLY A 558 -33.76 -24.89 5.82
CA GLY A 558 -34.33 -23.87 6.70
C GLY A 558 -35.43 -23.09 6.00
N THR A 559 -36.13 -22.24 6.74
CA THR A 559 -37.23 -21.42 6.19
C THR A 559 -36.82 -19.96 6.13
N LEU A 560 -36.91 -19.37 4.94
CA LEU A 560 -36.73 -17.93 4.71
C LEU A 560 -38.10 -17.24 4.74
N SER A 561 -38.28 -16.28 5.64
CA SER A 561 -39.49 -15.47 5.74
C SER A 561 -39.19 -14.06 5.22
N LEU A 562 -39.79 -13.68 4.09
CA LEU A 562 -39.55 -12.38 3.46
C LEU A 562 -40.71 -11.41 3.73
N PRO A 563 -40.43 -10.14 4.08
CA PRO A 563 -41.43 -9.09 4.09
C PRO A 563 -41.83 -8.70 2.66
N SER A 564 -42.73 -7.73 2.51
CA SER A 564 -42.95 -7.08 1.22
C SER A 564 -41.68 -6.38 0.76
N LEU A 565 -41.24 -6.63 -0.47
CA LEU A 565 -40.03 -6.04 -1.04
C LEU A 565 -40.42 -4.88 -1.96
N SER A 566 -39.69 -3.76 -1.92
CA SER A 566 -39.95 -2.63 -2.84
C SER A 566 -39.25 -2.80 -4.19
N THR A 567 -38.17 -3.57 -4.23
CA THR A 567 -37.31 -3.83 -5.39
C THR A 567 -36.73 -5.23 -5.26
N GLY A 568 -36.54 -5.92 -6.38
CA GLY A 568 -35.78 -7.18 -6.38
C GLY A 568 -34.27 -6.94 -6.24
N SER A 569 -33.55 -7.92 -5.73
CA SER A 569 -32.09 -7.92 -5.59
C SER A 569 -31.52 -9.32 -5.75
N THR A 570 -30.23 -9.42 -6.01
CA THR A 570 -29.49 -10.69 -5.91
C THR A 570 -28.63 -10.61 -4.66
N GLU A 571 -28.72 -11.63 -3.82
CA GLU A 571 -28.10 -11.66 -2.50
C GLU A 571 -27.07 -12.79 -2.40
N ALA A 572 -26.04 -12.58 -1.60
CA ALA A 572 -25.10 -13.62 -1.19
C ALA A 572 -25.73 -14.53 -0.13
N ILE A 573 -25.23 -15.76 -0.07
CA ILE A 573 -25.60 -16.75 0.96
C ILE A 573 -24.40 -16.95 1.88
N GLU A 574 -24.64 -16.93 3.18
CA GLU A 574 -23.62 -17.16 4.19
C GLU A 574 -24.04 -18.26 5.14
N VAL A 575 -23.14 -19.20 5.39
CA VAL A 575 -23.30 -20.26 6.39
C VAL A 575 -22.20 -20.11 7.42
N THR A 576 -22.57 -19.80 8.66
CA THR A 576 -21.65 -19.60 9.78
C THR A 576 -21.69 -20.79 10.72
N PHE A 577 -20.55 -21.39 11.01
CA PHE A 577 -20.38 -22.47 11.98
C PHE A 577 -19.59 -22.01 13.20
N PRO A 578 -19.86 -22.60 14.39
CA PRO A 578 -19.06 -22.32 15.59
C PRO A 578 -17.71 -23.06 15.53
N ARG A 579 -16.62 -22.42 15.98
CA ARG A 579 -15.32 -23.08 16.24
C ARG A 579 -15.06 -23.26 17.74
N PRO A 580 -14.30 -24.30 18.14
CA PRO A 580 -13.92 -24.52 19.55
C PRO A 580 -13.15 -23.36 20.20
N THR A 581 -12.47 -22.54 19.39
CA THR A 581 -11.69 -21.36 19.83
C THR A 581 -12.56 -20.14 20.17
N GLY A 582 -13.88 -20.21 19.94
CA GLY A 582 -14.80 -19.07 20.12
C GLY A 582 -14.99 -18.22 18.85
N GLU A 583 -14.19 -18.45 17.81
CA GLU A 583 -14.35 -17.83 16.49
C GLU A 583 -15.47 -18.49 15.66
N SER A 584 -15.85 -17.86 14.55
CA SER A 584 -16.83 -18.37 13.60
C SER A 584 -16.16 -18.77 12.28
N LEU A 585 -16.61 -19.89 11.70
CA LEU A 585 -16.22 -20.35 10.37
C LEU A 585 -17.32 -19.99 9.37
N VAL A 586 -17.03 -19.15 8.38
CA VAL A 586 -18.03 -18.66 7.43
C VAL A 586 -17.75 -19.21 6.04
N TYR A 587 -18.76 -19.78 5.40
CA TYR A 587 -18.76 -20.09 3.97
C TYR A 587 -19.71 -19.15 3.25
N ARG A 588 -19.27 -18.59 2.12
CA ARG A 588 -20.06 -17.64 1.34
C ARG A 588 -20.22 -18.11 -0.11
N LEU A 589 -21.37 -17.82 -0.71
CA LEU A 589 -21.60 -17.90 -2.16
C LEU A 589 -22.26 -16.60 -2.61
N THR A 590 -21.54 -15.81 -3.41
CA THR A 590 -21.97 -14.51 -3.91
C THR A 590 -22.98 -14.66 -5.04
N ASP A 591 -23.87 -13.67 -5.19
CA ASP A 591 -24.86 -13.56 -6.26
C ASP A 591 -25.74 -14.80 -6.51
N ALA A 592 -26.05 -15.56 -5.45
CA ALA A 592 -26.64 -16.89 -5.58
C ALA A 592 -28.15 -16.97 -5.35
N PHE A 593 -28.78 -15.91 -4.82
CA PHE A 593 -30.19 -15.94 -4.46
C PHE A 593 -30.93 -14.68 -4.89
N SER A 594 -31.96 -14.81 -5.73
CA SER A 594 -32.75 -13.67 -6.18
C SER A 594 -33.95 -13.41 -5.26
N LEU A 595 -33.99 -12.23 -4.66
CA LEU A 595 -35.17 -11.68 -4.02
C LEU A 595 -36.05 -11.01 -5.07
N ILE A 596 -37.30 -11.46 -5.19
CA ILE A 596 -38.23 -11.02 -6.22
C ILE A 596 -39.35 -10.22 -5.53
N ASN A 597 -39.62 -9.01 -6.02
CA ASN A 597 -40.72 -8.18 -5.53
C ASN A 597 -42.08 -8.86 -5.75
#